data_AF-A0A382QPS8-F1
#
_entry.id   AF-A0A382QPS8-F1
#
_cell.length_a   1.000
_cell.length_b   1.000
_cell.length_c   1.000
_cell.angle_alpha   90.00
_cell.angle_beta   90.00
_cell.angle_gamma   90.00
#
_symmetry.space_group_name_H-M   'P 1'
#
loop_
_entity.id
_entity.type
_entity.pdbx_description
1 polymer ?
#
loop_
_entity_poly.entity_id
_entity_poly.type
_entity_poly.pdbx_seq_one_letter_code
_entity_poly.pdbx_strand_id
1 'polypeptide(L)'
;MQSRFFSVGLSLVIGLTAAVAELPKVSLKPVWKGLETTRPLWLETAPDGTGRLFCLEQGGSIIILPKDKDSAKPEREVFFDITKRKPWRENEEG
;
A
#
# COMPACT_ATOMS: atom_id res chain seq x y z
N MET A 1 25.18 77.75 -8.48
CA MET A 1 25.70 76.49 -9.04
C MET A 1 25.63 75.44 -7.95
N GLN A 2 24.71 74.47 -8.03
CA GLN A 2 24.86 73.11 -7.52
C GLN A 2 23.60 72.32 -7.89
N SER A 3 23.73 71.45 -8.88
CA SER A 3 22.74 70.43 -9.23
C SER A 3 22.73 69.35 -8.15
N ARG A 4 21.55 68.98 -7.68
CA ARG A 4 21.36 67.74 -6.91
C ARG A 4 20.58 66.77 -7.79
N PHE A 5 21.30 66.02 -8.59
CA PHE A 5 20.81 64.74 -9.09
C PHE A 5 20.99 63.74 -7.95
N PHE A 6 19.92 63.09 -7.50
CA PHE A 6 20.06 61.81 -6.81
C PHE A 6 18.98 60.85 -7.30
N SER A 7 19.49 59.71 -7.75
CA SER A 7 18.83 58.66 -8.52
C SER A 7 17.71 57.98 -7.72
N VAL A 8 16.55 57.76 -8.34
CA VAL A 8 15.51 56.87 -7.80
C VAL A 8 15.98 55.43 -8.05
N GLY A 9 16.42 54.77 -6.98
CA GLY A 9 17.01 53.43 -7.02
C GLY A 9 15.98 52.30 -6.89
N LEU A 10 16.16 51.33 -7.78
CA LEU A 10 16.03 49.88 -7.61
C LEU A 10 14.64 49.31 -7.26
N SER A 11 13.88 48.95 -8.31
CA SER A 11 12.74 48.03 -8.21
C SER A 11 13.21 46.62 -7.82
N LEU A 12 12.76 46.16 -6.65
CA LEU A 12 12.94 44.79 -6.17
C LEU A 12 12.00 43.84 -6.92
N VAL A 13 12.52 43.09 -7.89
CA VAL A 13 11.80 41.98 -8.52
C VAL A 13 11.89 40.77 -7.59
N ILE A 14 10.86 40.58 -6.75
CA ILE A 14 10.70 39.36 -5.96
C ILE A 14 10.24 38.27 -6.93
N GLY A 15 11.19 37.48 -7.42
CA GLY A 15 10.93 36.33 -8.28
C GLY A 15 10.07 35.30 -7.56
N LEU A 16 9.00 34.89 -8.23
CA LEU A 16 8.12 33.78 -7.81
C LEU A 16 8.89 32.46 -7.94
N THR A 17 9.69 32.09 -6.94
CA THR A 17 10.24 30.73 -6.84
C THR A 17 9.16 29.83 -6.26
N ALA A 18 8.30 29.28 -7.12
CA ALA A 18 7.45 28.17 -6.73
C ALA A 18 8.35 26.99 -6.34
N ALA A 19 8.53 26.77 -5.04
CA ALA A 19 9.21 25.59 -4.53
C ALA A 19 8.40 24.36 -4.93
N VAL A 20 8.91 23.57 -5.86
CA VAL A 20 8.33 22.27 -6.21
C VAL A 20 8.65 21.34 -5.05
N ALA A 21 7.65 21.03 -4.23
CA ALA A 21 7.80 20.05 -3.17
C ALA A 21 8.04 18.66 -3.78
N GLU A 22 9.11 17.99 -3.37
CA GLU A 22 9.35 16.60 -3.78
C GLU A 22 8.21 15.71 -3.26
N LEU A 23 7.70 14.81 -4.12
CA LEU A 23 6.72 13.82 -3.71
C LEU A 23 7.36 12.81 -2.75
N PRO A 24 6.63 12.36 -1.71
CA PRO A 24 7.11 11.28 -0.85
C PRO A 24 7.46 10.03 -1.67
N LYS A 25 8.65 9.47 -1.40
CA LYS A 25 9.05 8.18 -2.01
C LYS A 25 8.26 7.06 -1.36
N VAL A 26 7.44 6.37 -2.15
CA VAL A 26 6.66 5.20 -1.70
C VAL A 26 7.33 3.94 -2.22
N SER A 27 7.45 2.91 -1.37
CA SER A 27 7.95 1.60 -1.76
C SER A 27 7.07 0.49 -1.18
N LEU A 28 6.96 -0.60 -1.93
CA LEU A 28 6.33 -1.82 -1.45
C LEU A 28 7.31 -2.61 -0.60
N LYS A 29 6.81 -3.17 0.51
CA LYS A 29 7.56 -4.09 1.36
C LYS A 29 6.71 -5.32 1.62
N PRO A 30 7.31 -6.52 1.67
CA PRO A 30 6.62 -7.71 2.18
C PRO A 30 6.06 -7.42 3.58
N VAL A 31 4.78 -7.74 3.80
CA VAL A 31 4.11 -7.49 5.08
C VAL A 31 4.28 -8.67 6.03
N TRP A 32 4.25 -9.91 5.52
CA TRP A 32 4.49 -11.13 6.28
C TRP A 32 5.70 -11.88 5.72
N LYS A 33 6.61 -12.28 6.60
CA LYS A 33 7.72 -13.15 6.23
C LYS A 33 7.21 -14.59 6.05
N GLY A 34 7.59 -15.24 4.94
CA GLY A 34 7.30 -16.66 4.71
C GLY A 34 5.83 -17.05 4.60
N LEU A 35 4.90 -16.09 4.52
CA LEU A 35 3.48 -16.37 4.29
C LEU A 35 3.25 -16.65 2.81
N GLU A 36 2.78 -17.85 2.51
CA GLU A 36 2.38 -18.25 1.16
C GLU A 36 0.86 -18.08 0.99
N THR A 37 0.47 -17.32 -0.04
CA THR A 37 -0.93 -17.14 -0.45
C THR A 37 -1.11 -17.61 -1.89
N THR A 38 -2.22 -18.28 -2.17
CA THR A 38 -2.53 -18.71 -3.54
C THR A 38 -3.54 -17.77 -4.18
N ARG A 39 -3.08 -16.90 -5.09
CA ARG A 39 -3.94 -15.97 -5.87
C ARG A 39 -4.90 -15.16 -4.97
N PRO A 40 -4.37 -14.31 -4.07
CA PRO A 40 -5.20 -13.52 -3.16
C PRO A 40 -6.05 -12.52 -3.94
N LEU A 41 -7.33 -12.43 -3.62
CA LEU A 41 -8.30 -11.53 -4.27
C LEU A 41 -8.69 -10.35 -3.38
N TRP A 42 -8.82 -10.58 -2.08
CA TRP A 42 -9.32 -9.58 -1.14
C TRP A 42 -8.75 -9.78 0.26
N LEU A 43 -8.68 -8.68 1.02
CA LEU A 43 -8.34 -8.65 2.44
C LEU A 43 -9.46 -7.93 3.20
N GLU A 44 -9.96 -8.55 4.26
CA GLU A 44 -11.04 -7.97 5.09
C GLU A 44 -10.69 -8.04 6.58
N THR A 45 -11.05 -7.01 7.34
CA THR A 45 -10.95 -7.04 8.80
C THR A 45 -12.25 -7.57 9.38
N ALA A 46 -12.21 -8.51 10.32
CA ALA A 46 -13.45 -8.93 10.99
C ALA A 46 -14.08 -7.76 11.77
N PRO A 47 -15.40 -7.54 11.64
CA PRO A 47 -16.13 -6.49 12.35
C PRO A 47 -16.47 -6.88 13.80
N ASP A 48 -15.69 -7.78 14.42
CA ASP A 48 -15.92 -8.34 15.75
C ASP A 48 -14.99 -7.77 16.83
N GLY A 49 -14.17 -6.76 16.47
CA GLY A 49 -13.21 -6.14 17.39
C GLY A 49 -11.96 -6.98 17.67
N THR A 50 -11.82 -8.17 17.10
CA THR A 50 -10.65 -9.05 17.35
C THR A 50 -9.40 -8.63 16.60
N GLY A 51 -9.55 -7.78 15.57
CA GLY A 51 -8.48 -7.36 14.68
C GLY A 51 -7.96 -8.47 13.76
N ARG A 52 -8.70 -9.59 13.63
CA ARG A 52 -8.36 -10.64 12.66
C ARG A 52 -8.51 -10.09 11.24
N LEU A 53 -7.52 -10.41 10.41
CA LEU A 53 -7.55 -10.14 8.98
C LEU A 53 -7.78 -11.44 8.23
N PHE A 54 -8.63 -11.40 7.21
CA PHE A 54 -8.98 -12.54 6.38
C PHE A 54 -8.47 -12.30 4.98
N CYS A 55 -7.85 -13.31 4.37
CA CYS A 55 -7.46 -13.28 2.97
C CYS A 55 -8.32 -14.26 2.19
N LEU A 56 -9.04 -13.73 1.20
CA LEU A 56 -9.81 -14.53 0.26
C LEU A 56 -8.88 -14.93 -0.88
N GLU A 57 -8.76 -16.24 -1.10
CA GLU A 57 -7.98 -16.80 -2.20
C GLU A 57 -8.91 -17.25 -3.32
N GLN A 58 -8.52 -16.98 -4.56
CA GLN A 58 -9.31 -17.31 -5.75
C GLN A 58 -9.67 -18.80 -5.84
N GLY A 59 -8.86 -19.67 -5.23
CA GLY A 59 -9.13 -21.11 -5.15
C GLY A 59 -10.31 -21.51 -4.28
N GLY A 60 -11.00 -20.55 -3.65
CA GLY A 60 -12.16 -20.80 -2.81
C GLY A 60 -11.80 -21.11 -1.36
N SER A 61 -10.63 -20.67 -0.90
CA SER A 61 -10.24 -20.74 0.50
C SER A 61 -10.22 -19.34 1.11
N ILE A 62 -10.53 -19.24 2.40
CA ILE A 62 -10.33 -18.04 3.20
C ILE A 62 -9.43 -18.43 4.36
N ILE A 63 -8.29 -17.74 4.48
CA ILE A 63 -7.37 -17.92 5.59
C ILE A 63 -7.44 -16.73 6.55
N ILE A 64 -7.16 -16.98 7.83
CA ILE A 64 -6.87 -15.93 8.80
C ILE A 64 -5.39 -15.59 8.68
N LEU A 65 -5.10 -14.31 8.49
CA LEU A 65 -3.72 -13.83 8.38
C LEU A 65 -3.05 -13.82 9.76
N PRO A 66 -1.78 -14.26 9.85
CA PRO A 66 -1.04 -14.29 11.11
C PRO A 66 -0.95 -12.91 11.77
N LYS A 67 -1.11 -12.87 13.10
CA LYS A 67 -0.85 -11.66 13.88
C LYS A 67 0.65 -11.34 13.92
N ASP A 68 1.49 -12.36 14.06
CA ASP A 68 2.95 -12.24 13.97
C ASP A 68 3.37 -12.19 12.49
N LYS A 69 3.99 -11.07 12.10
CA LYS A 69 4.44 -10.78 10.74
C LYS A 69 5.87 -11.24 10.47
N ASP A 70 6.64 -11.53 11.51
CA ASP A 70 8.08 -11.79 11.42
C ASP A 70 8.44 -13.28 11.48
N SER A 71 7.46 -14.15 11.80
CA SER A 71 7.64 -15.60 11.75
C SER A 71 8.11 -16.05 10.38
N ALA A 72 9.19 -16.83 10.31
CA ALA A 72 9.70 -17.37 9.05
C ALA A 72 8.83 -18.51 8.49
N LYS A 73 7.97 -19.09 9.32
CA LYS A 73 7.07 -20.21 9.00
C LYS A 73 5.74 -19.99 9.72
N PRO A 74 4.92 -19.02 9.28
CA PRO A 74 3.64 -18.77 9.90
C PRO A 74 2.72 -19.99 9.76
N GLU A 75 1.93 -20.26 10.79
CA GLU A 75 0.85 -21.24 10.69
C GLU A 75 -0.21 -20.74 9.71
N ARG A 76 -0.70 -21.64 8.86
CA ARG A 76 -1.76 -21.36 7.89
C ARG A 76 -3.10 -21.78 8.47
N GLU A 77 -3.79 -20.82 9.09
CA GLU A 77 -5.12 -21.05 9.67
C GLU A 77 -6.21 -20.88 8.60
N VAL A 78 -6.91 -21.97 8.28
CA VAL A 78 -8.03 -21.96 7.32
C VAL A 78 -9.34 -21.69 8.05
N PHE A 79 -10.01 -20.62 7.66
CA PHE A 79 -11.33 -20.26 8.20
C PHE A 79 -12.48 -20.87 7.41
N PHE A 80 -12.36 -20.90 6.08
CA PHE A 80 -13.39 -21.44 5.20
C PHE A 80 -12.75 -22.07 3.96
N ASP A 81 -13.30 -23.20 3.50
CA ASP A 81 -12.74 -23.95 2.37
C ASP A 81 -13.85 -24.59 1.51
N ILE A 82 -13.92 -24.15 0.26
CA ILE A 82 -14.77 -24.73 -0.79
C ILE A 82 -13.97 -25.20 -2.01
N THR A 83 -12.66 -25.38 -1.88
CA THR A 83 -11.75 -25.82 -2.95
C THR A 83 -12.22 -27.13 -3.61
N LYS A 84 -12.88 -28.01 -2.85
CA LYS A 84 -13.47 -29.27 -3.34
C LYS A 84 -14.55 -29.09 -4.41
N ARG A 85 -15.11 -27.88 -4.56
CA ARG A 85 -16.06 -27.56 -5.64
C ARG A 85 -15.38 -27.41 -7.00
N LYS A 86 -14.05 -27.55 -7.07
CA LYS A 86 -13.26 -27.40 -8.29
C LYS A 86 -13.59 -26.06 -8.98
N PRO A 87 -13.36 -24.91 -8.31
CA PRO A 87 -13.70 -23.62 -8.87
C PRO A 87 -12.94 -23.32 -10.18
N TRP A 88 -11.83 -24.03 -10.40
CA TRP A 88 -11.04 -23.98 -11.62
C TRP A 88 -11.57 -24.96 -12.66
N ARG A 89 -12.03 -24.46 -13.82
CA ARG A 89 -12.18 -25.30 -15.03
C ARG A 89 -10.97 -25.15 -15.96
N GLU A 90 -10.58 -23.92 -16.24
CA GLU A 90 -9.39 -23.53 -17.02
C GLU A 90 -8.76 -22.28 -16.38
N ASN A 91 -7.48 -22.01 -16.65
CA ASN A 91 -6.83 -20.78 -16.20
C ASN A 91 -7.39 -19.60 -17.02
N GLU A 92 -8.28 -18.79 -16.43
CA GLU A 92 -8.88 -17.62 -17.10
C GLU A 92 -7.96 -16.39 -17.12
N GLU A 93 -6.73 -16.53 -16.63
CA GLU A 93 -5.66 -15.55 -16.90
C GLU A 93 -5.14 -15.80 -18.31
N GLY A 94 -5.69 -15.04 -19.27
CA GLY A 94 -5.45 -15.09 -20.71
C GLY A 94 -4.04 -15.43 -21.17
#